data_AF-A0A2G9RVZ8-F1
#
_entry.id   AF-A0A2G9RVZ8-F1
#
_cell.length_a   1.000
_cell.length_b   1.000
_cell.length_c   1.000
_cell.angle_alpha   90.00
_cell.angle_beta   90.00
_cell.angle_gamma   90.00
#
_symmetry.space_group_name_H-M   'P 1'
#
loop_
_entity.id
_entity.type
_entity.pdbx_description
1 polymer ?
#
loop_
_entity_poly.entity_id
_entity_poly.type
_entity_poly.pdbx_seq_one_letter_code
_entity_poly.pdbx_strand_id
1 'polypeptide(L)'
;MSVLWNGLKPYFSSVKKVDGTKNECKWTNGPFLHEKMALGLTCAPVITLSYMPRATSDAFPCGGLLVGNLKGVCFWEMKDAKYNAHVLPLDSGGCTDIQTESNTRQCLVTYRPDHTRNYVLCVMTKLTKNSLPDSADKYKCSCCQVQTFKGGTTCRLLTKNAIFQNPDLGCDILVCIGDESTNSAMLWHAKSGSLIQKLPADQPVLDICPMKVNQTNLLATLTEKKVKIYRWE
;
A
#
# COMPACT_ATOMS: atom_id res chain seq x y z
N MET A 1 -10.29 -10.95 4.93
CA MET A 1 -10.73 -10.75 3.53
C MET A 1 -10.12 -9.43 3.10
N SER A 2 -9.32 -9.41 2.04
CA SER A 2 -8.81 -8.17 1.44
C SER A 2 -9.58 -7.90 0.16
N VAL A 3 -10.11 -6.68 0.04
CA VAL A 3 -10.89 -6.22 -1.12
C VAL A 3 -10.32 -4.89 -1.58
N LEU A 4 -10.12 -4.74 -2.88
CA LEU A 4 -9.67 -3.47 -3.45
C LEU A 4 -10.39 -3.17 -4.77
N TRP A 5 -10.73 -1.90 -4.95
CA TRP A 5 -11.40 -1.36 -6.14
C TRP A 5 -10.41 -0.69 -7.08
N ASN A 6 -10.57 -0.89 -8.38
CA ASN A 6 -9.80 -0.14 -9.38
C ASN A 6 -10.46 1.22 -9.62
N GLY A 7 -9.83 2.31 -9.16
CA GLY A 7 -10.34 3.68 -9.33
C GLY A 7 -10.46 4.15 -10.80
N LEU A 8 -9.82 3.47 -11.76
CA LEU A 8 -9.93 3.75 -13.19
C LEU A 8 -10.97 2.89 -13.92
N LYS A 9 -11.50 1.85 -13.25
CA LYS A 9 -12.57 1.00 -13.78
C LYS A 9 -13.58 0.72 -12.65
N PRO A 10 -14.67 1.50 -12.52
CA PRO A 10 -15.61 1.45 -11.39
C PRO A 10 -16.34 0.09 -11.24
N TYR A 11 -16.14 -0.83 -12.16
CA TYR A 11 -16.75 -2.15 -12.18
C TYR A 11 -15.80 -3.29 -11.79
N PHE A 12 -14.58 -3.01 -11.29
CA PHE A 12 -13.64 -4.07 -10.91
C PHE A 12 -13.32 -4.04 -9.41
N SER A 13 -13.67 -5.12 -8.73
CA SER A 13 -13.23 -5.41 -7.36
C SER A 13 -12.37 -6.67 -7.34
N SER A 14 -11.18 -6.62 -6.74
CA SER A 14 -10.41 -7.82 -6.39
C SER A 14 -10.85 -8.29 -5.01
N VAL A 15 -11.29 -9.53 -4.87
CA VAL A 15 -11.73 -10.17 -3.62
C VAL A 15 -10.94 -11.47 -3.41
N LYS A 16 -10.37 -11.69 -2.23
CA LYS A 16 -9.60 -12.91 -1.93
C LYS A 16 -10.13 -13.67 -0.71
N LYS A 17 -10.32 -14.99 -0.87
CA LYS A 17 -10.69 -15.95 0.19
C LYS A 17 -9.45 -16.44 0.95
N VAL A 18 -9.69 -17.00 2.14
CA VAL A 18 -8.69 -17.44 3.14
C VAL A 18 -7.77 -18.54 2.61
N ASP A 19 -8.20 -19.29 1.60
CA ASP A 19 -7.48 -20.40 0.96
C ASP A 19 -6.36 -19.95 -0.01
N GLY A 20 -6.11 -18.66 -0.15
CA GLY A 20 -5.09 -18.17 -1.08
C GLY A 20 -5.57 -18.09 -2.54
N THR A 21 -6.87 -18.21 -2.82
CA THR A 21 -7.45 -17.93 -4.15
C THR A 21 -7.88 -16.46 -4.31
N LYS A 22 -7.44 -15.81 -5.41
CA LYS A 22 -7.85 -14.44 -5.78
C LYS A 22 -9.00 -14.54 -6.80
N ASN A 23 -10.08 -13.81 -6.56
CA ASN A 23 -11.15 -13.59 -7.53
C ASN A 23 -11.16 -12.13 -7.92
N GLU A 24 -11.14 -11.82 -9.22
CA GLU A 24 -11.57 -10.50 -9.69
C GLU A 24 -13.04 -10.59 -10.06
N CYS A 25 -13.84 -9.67 -9.53
CA CYS A 25 -15.24 -9.53 -9.87
C CYS A 25 -15.38 -8.30 -10.76
N LYS A 26 -15.78 -8.55 -12.02
CA LYS A 26 -16.22 -7.51 -12.94
C LYS A 26 -17.74 -7.35 -12.81
N TRP A 27 -18.19 -6.23 -12.28
CA TRP A 27 -19.59 -5.85 -12.15
C TRP A 27 -20.11 -5.28 -13.47
N THR A 28 -20.47 -6.13 -14.43
CA THR A 28 -21.27 -5.70 -15.59
C THR A 28 -22.72 -6.15 -15.41
N ASN A 29 -23.69 -5.47 -16.02
CA ASN A 29 -25.10 -5.92 -16.13
C ASN A 29 -25.23 -7.18 -17.02
N GLY A 30 -24.42 -8.21 -16.78
CA GLY A 30 -24.27 -9.44 -17.58
C GLY A 30 -23.41 -10.48 -16.84
N PRO A 31 -23.30 -11.73 -17.37
CA PRO A 31 -22.78 -12.88 -16.62
C PRO A 31 -21.32 -12.71 -16.17
N PHE A 32 -21.04 -13.23 -14.97
CA PHE A 32 -19.78 -13.12 -14.24
C PHE A 32 -18.59 -13.69 -15.02
N LEU A 33 -17.57 -12.87 -15.27
CA LEU A 33 -16.28 -13.34 -15.77
C LEU A 33 -15.37 -13.67 -14.58
N HIS A 34 -15.11 -14.96 -14.37
CA HIS A 34 -14.19 -15.49 -13.35
C HIS A 34 -12.80 -15.69 -13.96
N GLU A 35 -11.82 -14.87 -13.61
CA GLU A 35 -10.42 -15.14 -13.98
C GLU A 35 -9.64 -15.63 -12.75
N LYS A 36 -9.33 -16.93 -12.72
CA LYS A 36 -8.58 -17.56 -11.65
C LYS A 36 -7.08 -17.37 -11.92
N MET A 37 -6.48 -16.42 -11.21
CA MET A 37 -5.05 -16.20 -11.28
C MET A 37 -4.30 -17.26 -10.45
N ALA A 38 -3.61 -18.18 -11.12
CA ALA A 38 -2.66 -19.06 -10.46
C ALA A 38 -1.46 -18.22 -9.99
N LEU A 39 -1.33 -18.04 -8.68
CA LEU A 39 -0.12 -17.43 -8.13
C LEU A 39 1.03 -18.42 -8.37
N GLY A 40 1.88 -18.17 -9.36
CA GLY A 40 3.21 -18.81 -9.47
C GLY A 40 4.15 -18.45 -8.31
N LEU A 41 3.61 -17.91 -7.22
CA LEU A 41 4.23 -17.60 -5.95
C LEU A 41 3.49 -18.41 -4.89
N THR A 42 4.24 -19.24 -4.20
CA THR A 42 3.85 -20.22 -3.16
C THR A 42 2.60 -19.88 -2.33
N CYS A 43 1.80 -20.91 -2.01
CA CYS A 43 0.61 -20.91 -1.15
C CYS A 43 0.76 -20.12 0.16
N ALA A 44 0.58 -18.81 0.11
CA ALA A 44 0.52 -17.95 1.29
C ALA A 44 -0.73 -17.07 1.21
N PRO A 45 -1.45 -16.85 2.32
CA PRO A 45 -2.57 -15.93 2.35
C PRO A 45 -2.15 -14.52 1.90
N VAL A 46 -2.95 -13.92 1.05
CA VAL A 46 -2.79 -12.50 0.69
C VAL A 46 -3.39 -11.67 1.81
N ILE A 47 -2.56 -10.81 2.38
CA ILE A 47 -2.91 -9.99 3.55
C ILE A 47 -3.45 -8.66 3.08
N THR A 48 -2.80 -8.05 2.08
CA THR A 48 -3.11 -6.70 1.64
C THR A 48 -2.96 -6.56 0.13
N LEU A 49 -3.76 -5.65 -0.42
CA LEU A 49 -3.78 -5.28 -1.83
C LEU A 49 -3.73 -3.76 -1.91
N SER A 50 -2.95 -3.22 -2.85
CA SER A 50 -2.95 -1.79 -3.18
C SER A 50 -2.86 -1.63 -4.70
N TYR A 51 -3.62 -0.72 -5.29
CA TYR A 51 -3.61 -0.52 -6.74
C TYR A 51 -2.75 0.68 -7.12
N MET A 52 -1.82 0.45 -8.05
CA MET A 52 -1.05 1.50 -8.69
C MET A 52 -1.66 1.75 -10.08
N PRO A 53 -2.29 2.91 -10.34
CA PRO A 53 -2.84 3.23 -11.66
C PRO A 53 -1.74 3.33 -12.70
N ARG A 54 -2.08 3.15 -13.98
CA ARG A 54 -1.17 3.48 -15.08
C ARG A 54 -0.95 5.00 -15.11
N ALA A 55 0.27 5.45 -15.38
CA ALA A 55 0.60 6.87 -15.44
C ALA A 55 1.56 7.18 -16.59
N THR A 56 1.60 8.43 -17.03
CA THR A 56 2.58 8.96 -18.00
C THR A 56 3.88 9.31 -17.29
N SER A 57 4.48 8.32 -16.62
CA SER A 57 5.75 8.48 -15.90
C SER A 57 6.84 7.74 -16.66
N ASP A 58 7.94 8.44 -16.99
CA ASP A 58 9.10 7.82 -17.65
C ASP A 58 9.76 6.77 -16.75
N ALA A 59 9.82 7.02 -15.44
CA ALA A 59 10.43 6.11 -14.47
C ALA A 59 9.59 4.85 -14.23
N PHE A 60 8.26 4.98 -14.17
CA PHE A 60 7.36 3.85 -13.94
C PHE A 60 5.96 4.05 -14.53
N PRO A 61 5.77 3.74 -15.83
CA PRO A 61 4.49 3.92 -16.49
C PRO A 61 3.48 2.81 -16.18
N CYS A 62 3.95 1.66 -15.67
CA CYS A 62 3.18 0.43 -15.50
C CYS A 62 2.05 0.60 -14.47
N GLY A 63 0.88 0.00 -14.74
CA GLY A 63 -0.25 -0.03 -13.81
C GLY A 63 -0.57 -1.47 -13.38
N GLY A 64 -1.03 -1.66 -12.15
CA GLY A 64 -1.19 -3.00 -11.59
C GLY A 64 -1.51 -3.04 -10.10
N LEU A 65 -1.47 -4.23 -9.53
CA LEU A 65 -1.77 -4.48 -8.12
C LEU A 65 -0.50 -4.83 -7.36
N LEU A 66 -0.20 -4.11 -6.29
CA LEU A 66 0.69 -4.57 -5.25
C LEU A 66 -0.04 -5.59 -4.38
N VAL A 67 0.61 -6.72 -4.15
CA VAL A 67 0.07 -7.84 -3.39
C VAL A 67 1.07 -8.20 -2.31
N GLY A 68 0.66 -7.98 -1.06
CA GLY A 68 1.41 -8.37 0.13
C GLY A 68 0.89 -9.69 0.69
N ASN A 69 1.80 -10.61 0.96
CA ASN A 69 1.52 -11.86 1.65
C ASN A 69 2.55 -12.10 2.77
N LEU A 70 2.39 -13.19 3.52
CA LEU A 70 3.30 -13.52 4.61
C LEU A 70 4.76 -13.76 4.17
N LYS A 71 5.02 -13.99 2.88
CA LYS A 71 6.35 -14.29 2.35
C LYS A 71 7.04 -13.08 1.73
N GLY A 72 6.28 -12.09 1.26
CA GLY A 72 6.82 -10.88 0.67
C GLY A 72 5.78 -10.11 -0.14
N VAL A 73 6.28 -9.22 -1.00
CA VAL A 73 5.48 -8.33 -1.83
C VAL A 73 5.77 -8.58 -3.31
N CYS A 74 4.71 -8.60 -4.12
CA CYS A 74 4.82 -8.69 -5.57
C CYS A 74 3.94 -7.64 -6.24
N PHE A 75 4.38 -7.17 -7.41
CA PHE A 75 3.64 -6.28 -8.28
C PHE A 75 3.07 -7.06 -9.46
N TRP A 76 1.75 -7.06 -9.57
CA TRP A 76 0.98 -7.70 -10.63
C TRP A 76 0.63 -6.65 -11.67
N GLU A 77 1.49 -6.54 -12.68
CA GLU A 77 1.32 -5.60 -13.78
C GLU A 77 0.17 -6.05 -14.68
N MET A 78 -0.76 -5.14 -14.98
CA MET A 78 -1.80 -5.33 -15.99
C MET A 78 -1.30 -4.79 -17.34
N LYS A 79 -0.95 -5.71 -18.23
CA LYS A 79 -0.48 -5.42 -19.60
C LYS A 79 -1.27 -6.26 -20.59
N ASP A 80 -1.85 -5.62 -21.61
CA ASP A 80 -2.58 -6.30 -22.70
C ASP A 80 -3.64 -7.28 -22.21
N ALA A 81 -4.42 -6.86 -21.20
CA ALA A 81 -5.44 -7.66 -20.51
C ALA A 81 -4.92 -8.93 -19.80
N LYS A 82 -3.61 -9.02 -19.55
CA LYS A 82 -2.98 -10.10 -18.79
C LYS A 82 -2.24 -9.56 -17.58
N TYR A 83 -2.24 -10.32 -16.50
CA TYR A 83 -1.43 -10.02 -15.33
C TYR A 83 -0.07 -10.71 -15.41
N ASN A 84 1.00 -9.93 -15.27
CA ASN A 84 2.37 -10.42 -15.13
C ASN A 84 2.89 -10.11 -13.73
N ALA A 85 3.30 -11.14 -13.00
CA ALA A 85 3.79 -10.99 -11.64
C ALA A 85 5.29 -10.66 -11.62
N HIS A 86 5.65 -9.61 -10.89
CA HIS A 86 7.02 -9.18 -10.65
C HIS A 86 7.29 -9.23 -9.14
N VAL A 87 8.23 -10.07 -8.71
CA VAL A 87 8.66 -10.11 -7.30
C VAL A 87 9.48 -8.86 -6.99
N LEU A 88 9.10 -8.13 -5.95
CA LEU A 88 9.81 -6.92 -5.54
C LEU A 88 10.98 -7.27 -4.59
N PRO A 89 12.13 -6.59 -4.70
CA PRO A 89 13.30 -6.81 -3.84
C PRO A 89 13.10 -6.17 -2.46
N LEU A 90 12.15 -6.68 -1.70
CA LEU A 90 11.82 -6.21 -0.34
C LEU A 90 11.97 -7.34 0.66
N ASP A 91 12.03 -6.97 1.95
CA ASP A 91 12.15 -7.92 3.05
C ASP A 91 11.10 -9.04 2.92
N SER A 92 11.59 -10.27 3.07
CA SER A 92 10.71 -11.42 3.17
C SER A 92 10.09 -11.48 4.57
N GLY A 93 8.87 -11.99 4.66
CA GLY A 93 8.24 -12.21 5.95
C GLY A 93 7.51 -10.99 6.53
N GLY A 94 6.29 -11.21 7.01
CA GLY A 94 5.65 -10.30 7.96
C GLY A 94 5.03 -9.02 7.39
N CYS A 95 4.82 -8.92 6.07
CA CYS A 95 4.06 -7.81 5.49
C CYS A 95 2.62 -7.82 6.04
N THR A 96 2.19 -6.69 6.60
CA THR A 96 0.85 -6.49 7.20
C THR A 96 0.01 -5.51 6.41
N ASP A 97 0.62 -4.51 5.77
CA ASP A 97 -0.09 -3.51 4.99
C ASP A 97 0.74 -2.96 3.81
N ILE A 98 0.05 -2.50 2.77
CA ILE A 98 0.64 -1.82 1.61
C ILE A 98 -0.28 -0.66 1.23
N GLN A 99 0.28 0.53 1.12
CA GLN A 99 -0.41 1.74 0.67
C GLN A 99 0.33 2.36 -0.50
N THR A 100 -0.37 3.03 -1.40
CA THR A 100 0.21 3.61 -2.61
C THR A 100 -0.08 5.10 -2.69
N GLU A 101 0.94 5.85 -3.12
CA GLU A 101 0.79 7.23 -3.56
C GLU A 101 1.00 7.24 -5.09
N SER A 102 -0.09 7.52 -5.80
CA SER A 102 -0.18 7.27 -7.24
C SER A 102 0.59 8.30 -8.08
N ASN A 103 0.73 9.53 -7.59
CA ASN A 103 1.32 10.63 -8.36
C ASN A 103 2.85 10.51 -8.42
N THR A 104 3.47 10.17 -7.30
CA THR A 104 4.93 10.01 -7.16
C THR A 104 5.41 8.58 -7.38
N ARG A 105 4.48 7.65 -7.63
CA ARG A 105 4.74 6.22 -7.90
C ARG A 105 5.41 5.53 -6.72
N GLN A 106 5.06 5.95 -5.51
CA GLN A 106 5.60 5.41 -4.27
C GLN A 106 4.61 4.49 -3.59
N CYS A 107 5.12 3.56 -2.81
CA CYS A 107 4.31 2.75 -1.92
C CYS A 107 4.97 2.61 -0.56
N LEU A 108 4.13 2.46 0.47
CA LEU A 108 4.52 2.23 1.84
C LEU A 108 4.18 0.79 2.20
N VAL A 109 5.19 0.00 2.54
CA VAL A 109 5.03 -1.39 2.97
C VAL A 109 5.26 -1.47 4.46
N THR A 110 4.29 -2.02 5.19
CA THR A 110 4.35 -2.18 6.64
C THR A 110 4.68 -3.63 6.98
N TYR A 111 5.62 -3.81 7.90
CA TYR A 111 6.06 -5.10 8.43
C TYR A 111 5.84 -5.16 9.93
N ARG A 112 5.35 -6.31 10.40
CA ARG A 112 5.23 -6.61 11.81
C ARG A 112 6.61 -6.80 12.47
N PRO A 113 6.72 -6.52 13.78
CA PRO A 113 7.82 -7.02 14.58
C PRO A 113 7.89 -8.55 14.53
N ASP A 114 9.11 -9.08 14.60
CA ASP A 114 9.45 -10.50 14.68
C ASP A 114 10.74 -10.70 15.49
N HIS A 115 11.32 -11.90 15.46
CA HIS A 115 12.53 -12.21 16.23
C HIS A 115 13.78 -11.42 15.79
N THR A 116 13.78 -10.84 14.57
CA THR A 116 14.90 -10.03 14.08
C THR A 116 14.57 -8.53 14.14
N ARG A 117 13.29 -8.16 14.18
CA ARG A 117 12.77 -6.79 14.20
C ARG A 117 11.92 -6.56 15.44
N ASN A 118 12.45 -5.85 16.43
CA ASN A 118 11.71 -5.53 17.67
C ASN A 118 10.67 -4.41 17.52
N TYR A 119 10.45 -3.89 16.31
CA TYR A 119 9.56 -2.76 16.02
C TYR A 119 8.86 -2.92 14.67
N VAL A 120 7.70 -2.27 14.53
CA VAL A 120 7.00 -2.12 13.26
C VAL A 120 7.90 -1.36 12.31
N LEU A 121 8.10 -1.91 11.11
CA LEU A 121 8.90 -1.29 10.08
C LEU A 121 7.99 -0.84 8.94
N CYS A 122 7.99 0.46 8.63
CA CYS A 122 7.33 0.97 7.44
C CYS A 122 8.41 1.38 6.43
N VAL A 123 8.47 0.68 5.30
CA VAL A 123 9.44 0.92 4.23
C VAL A 123 8.74 1.62 3.08
N MET A 124 9.14 2.86 2.81
CA MET A 124 8.70 3.61 1.65
C MET A 124 9.61 3.31 0.48
N THR A 125 9.01 2.95 -0.65
CA THR A 125 9.72 2.53 -1.85
C THR A 125 9.16 3.24 -3.06
N LYS A 126 9.99 3.43 -4.08
CA LYS A 126 9.58 3.95 -5.37
C LYS A 126 9.62 2.82 -6.39
N LEU A 127 8.54 2.67 -7.16
CA LEU A 127 8.48 1.66 -8.21
C LEU A 127 9.35 2.09 -9.40
N THR A 128 10.02 1.11 -10.01
CA THR A 128 10.93 1.33 -11.13
C THR A 128 10.73 0.28 -12.21
N LYS A 129 11.00 0.68 -13.46
CA LYS A 129 10.97 -0.21 -14.62
C LYS A 129 12.40 -0.36 -15.14
N ASN A 130 12.92 -1.57 -15.10
CA ASN A 130 14.28 -1.87 -15.54
C ASN A 130 14.23 -2.64 -16.86
N SER A 131 14.87 -2.12 -17.91
CA SER A 131 15.05 -2.82 -19.17
C SER A 131 15.95 -4.04 -19.00
N LEU A 132 15.62 -5.15 -19.66
CA LEU A 132 16.42 -6.37 -19.63
C LEU A 132 17.36 -6.42 -20.85
N PRO A 133 18.59 -6.94 -20.71
CA PRO A 133 19.58 -6.93 -21.79
C PRO A 133 19.16 -7.68 -23.05
N ASP A 134 18.31 -8.71 -22.91
CA ASP A 134 18.09 -9.72 -23.96
C ASP A 134 16.94 -9.41 -24.94
N SER A 135 16.27 -8.26 -24.84
CA SER A 135 15.45 -7.69 -25.93
C SER A 135 14.95 -6.29 -25.59
N ALA A 136 14.85 -5.40 -26.58
CA ALA A 136 14.36 -4.02 -26.42
C ALA A 136 12.97 -3.90 -25.75
N ASP A 137 12.11 -4.92 -25.89
CA ASP A 137 10.74 -4.90 -25.35
C ASP A 137 10.56 -5.63 -24.00
N LYS A 138 11.63 -6.26 -23.48
CA LYS A 138 11.58 -6.96 -22.19
C LYS A 138 12.04 -6.03 -21.08
N TYR A 139 11.20 -5.92 -20.06
CA TYR A 139 11.51 -5.20 -18.84
C TYR A 139 11.00 -5.98 -17.63
N LYS A 140 11.51 -5.62 -16.47
CA LYS A 140 11.03 -6.09 -15.17
C LYS A 140 10.62 -4.91 -14.31
N CYS A 141 9.45 -5.01 -13.67
CA CYS A 141 9.05 -4.06 -12.64
C CYS A 141 9.79 -4.39 -11.35
N SER A 142 10.31 -3.37 -10.68
CA SER A 142 11.03 -3.46 -9.42
C SER A 142 10.68 -2.29 -8.52
N CYS A 143 11.38 -2.15 -7.41
CA CYS A 143 11.33 -0.97 -6.56
C CYS A 143 12.71 -0.65 -5.98
N CYS A 144 12.91 0.60 -5.57
CA CYS A 144 14.04 1.02 -4.75
C CYS A 144 13.52 1.58 -3.42
N GLN A 145 14.20 1.25 -2.33
CA GLN A 145 13.90 1.80 -1.02
C GLN A 145 14.26 3.29 -0.99
N VAL A 146 13.34 4.11 -0.49
CA VAL A 146 13.50 5.57 -0.37
C VAL A 146 13.73 5.97 1.07
N GLN A 147 12.89 5.47 1.98
CA GLN A 147 12.93 5.82 3.40
C GLN A 147 12.40 4.68 4.26
N THR A 148 12.82 4.65 5.51
CA THR A 148 12.33 3.72 6.52
C THR A 148 11.86 4.47 7.75
N PHE A 149 10.70 4.09 8.27
CA PHE A 149 10.11 4.65 9.48
C PHE A 149 9.92 3.52 10.50
N LYS A 150 10.28 3.81 11.76
CA LYS A 150 10.16 2.87 12.86
C LYS A 150 8.92 3.23 13.67
N GLY A 151 7.99 2.28 13.77
CA GLY A 151 6.81 2.37 14.62
C GLY A 151 7.06 1.79 16.01
N GLY A 152 5.97 1.44 16.70
CA GLY A 152 6.01 0.80 18.01
C GLY A 152 6.55 -0.63 17.99
N THR A 153 6.68 -1.20 19.19
CA THR A 153 7.15 -2.59 19.39
C THR A 153 6.05 -3.63 19.23
N THR A 154 4.80 -3.20 19.02
CA THR A 154 3.62 -4.07 18.90
C THR A 154 2.86 -3.80 17.60
N CYS A 155 2.25 -4.86 17.05
CA CYS A 155 1.43 -4.83 15.84
C CYS A 155 0.40 -5.97 15.90
N ARG A 156 -0.39 -6.01 16.97
CA ARG A 156 -1.48 -6.98 17.13
C ARG A 156 -2.63 -6.62 16.22
N LEU A 157 -2.88 -5.33 16.08
CA LEU A 157 -3.89 -4.78 15.18
C LEU A 157 -3.24 -4.42 13.85
N LEU A 158 -3.88 -4.82 12.74
CA LEU A 158 -3.39 -4.56 11.39
C LEU A 158 -3.79 -3.15 10.97
N THR A 159 -3.07 -2.13 11.46
CA THR A 159 -3.35 -0.74 11.09
C THR A 159 -3.20 -0.54 9.59
N LYS A 160 -4.21 0.07 8.99
CA LYS A 160 -4.14 0.66 7.64
C LYS A 160 -3.48 2.02 7.75
N ASN A 161 -2.20 2.07 7.34
CA ASN A 161 -1.42 3.29 7.38
C ASN A 161 -1.78 4.20 6.19
N ALA A 162 -1.16 5.38 6.10
CA ALA A 162 -1.39 6.27 4.97
C ALA A 162 -0.08 6.83 4.41
N ILE A 163 -0.03 6.97 3.09
CA ILE A 163 0.96 7.74 2.34
C ILE A 163 0.20 8.68 1.41
N PHE A 164 0.49 9.98 1.47
CA PHE A 164 -0.26 10.99 0.72
C PHE A 164 0.59 12.23 0.49
N GLN A 165 0.20 13.04 -0.49
CA GLN A 165 0.88 14.30 -0.76
C GLN A 165 0.65 15.29 0.38
N ASN A 166 1.68 16.07 0.69
CA ASN A 166 1.59 17.16 1.65
C ASN A 166 0.59 18.22 1.14
N PRO A 167 -0.44 18.57 1.92
CA PRO A 167 -1.39 19.63 1.59
C PRO A 167 -0.77 21.00 1.28
N ASP A 168 0.32 21.39 1.96
CA ASP A 168 0.91 22.74 1.86
C ASP A 168 1.98 22.85 0.77
N LEU A 169 2.72 21.76 0.58
CA LEU A 169 3.88 21.70 -0.31
C LEU A 169 3.58 20.69 -1.41
N GLY A 170 3.18 21.19 -2.58
CA GLY A 170 2.61 20.39 -3.68
C GLY A 170 3.48 19.26 -4.27
N CYS A 171 4.67 19.02 -3.74
CA CYS A 171 5.54 17.92 -4.15
C CYS A 171 6.09 17.07 -3.00
N ASP A 172 5.84 17.45 -1.74
CA ASP A 172 6.28 16.64 -0.60
C ASP A 172 5.26 15.56 -0.28
N ILE A 173 5.74 14.51 0.40
CA ILE A 173 4.93 13.35 0.78
C ILE A 173 4.94 13.27 2.31
N LEU A 174 3.77 12.94 2.85
CA LEU A 174 3.57 12.64 4.24
C LEU A 174 3.27 11.15 4.40
N VAL A 175 3.78 10.60 5.47
CA VAL A 175 3.51 9.22 5.89
C VAL A 175 2.89 9.28 7.27
N CYS A 176 1.72 8.66 7.43
CA CYS A 176 1.05 8.57 8.72
C CYS A 176 0.94 7.11 9.14
N ILE A 177 1.53 6.79 10.31
CA ILE A 177 1.68 5.43 10.80
C ILE A 177 1.00 5.34 12.17
N GLY A 178 0.11 4.37 12.34
CA GLY A 178 -0.44 4.08 13.66
C GLY A 178 0.60 3.40 14.55
N ASP A 179 0.64 3.82 15.80
CA ASP A 179 1.48 3.25 16.84
C ASP A 179 0.61 2.71 17.97
N GLU A 180 0.42 1.39 17.95
CA GLU A 180 -0.34 0.65 18.97
C GLU A 180 0.31 0.80 20.36
N SER A 181 1.64 0.94 20.44
CA SER A 181 2.36 0.97 21.72
C SER A 181 2.09 2.25 22.52
N THR A 182 1.77 3.35 21.84
CA THR A 182 1.46 4.64 22.47
C THR A 182 0.06 5.16 22.16
N ASN A 183 -0.80 4.34 21.55
CA ASN A 183 -2.15 4.71 21.10
C ASN A 183 -2.15 6.03 20.34
N SER A 184 -1.38 6.13 19.26
CA SER A 184 -1.29 7.37 18.50
C SER A 184 -1.17 7.12 17.00
N ALA A 185 -1.41 8.16 16.19
CA ALA A 185 -0.98 8.20 14.80
C ALA A 185 0.20 9.18 14.68
N MET A 186 1.30 8.72 14.11
CA MET A 186 2.52 9.50 13.95
C MET A 186 2.61 9.98 12.50
N LEU A 187 2.69 11.29 12.31
CA LEU A 187 2.84 11.94 11.01
C LEU A 187 4.32 12.24 10.75
N TRP A 188 4.83 11.76 9.64
CA TRP A 188 6.24 11.83 9.25
C TRP A 188 6.40 12.59 7.95
N HIS A 189 7.49 13.34 7.84
CA HIS A 189 7.92 13.92 6.58
C HIS A 189 8.71 12.87 5.80
N ALA A 190 8.24 12.53 4.59
CA ALA A 190 8.75 11.35 3.89
C ALA A 190 10.20 11.50 3.42
N LYS A 191 10.61 12.71 3.02
CA LYS A 191 11.95 12.98 2.47
C LYS A 191 13.04 13.06 3.54
N SER A 192 12.75 13.69 4.69
CA SER A 192 13.71 13.83 5.79
C SER A 192 13.66 12.66 6.76
N GLY A 193 12.59 11.87 6.76
CA GLY A 193 12.38 10.83 7.75
C GLY A 193 12.06 11.38 9.15
N SER A 194 11.77 12.67 9.29
CA SER A 194 11.51 13.31 10.58
C SER A 194 10.06 13.17 11.00
N LEU A 195 9.84 12.90 12.29
CA LEU A 195 8.51 12.95 12.89
C LEU A 195 8.06 14.42 12.95
N ILE A 196 6.92 14.72 12.32
CA ILE A 196 6.31 16.06 12.32
C ILE A 196 5.41 16.20 13.55
N GLN A 197 4.51 15.22 13.74
CA GLN A 197 3.48 15.31 14.76
C GLN A 197 3.09 13.94 15.28
N LYS A 198 2.69 13.90 16.56
CA LYS A 198 2.07 12.75 17.20
C LYS A 198 0.61 13.09 17.53
N LEU A 199 -0.33 12.38 16.94
CA LEU A 199 -1.77 12.56 17.12
C LEU A 199 -2.27 11.55 18.16
N PRO A 200 -2.56 11.97 19.41
CA PRO A 200 -2.97 11.05 20.46
C PRO A 200 -4.38 10.48 20.23
N ALA A 201 -4.51 9.18 20.46
CA ALA A 201 -5.78 8.46 20.45
C ALA A 201 -6.02 7.78 21.80
N ASP A 202 -7.29 7.56 22.12
CA ASP A 202 -7.68 6.93 23.40
C ASP A 202 -7.53 5.39 23.32
N GLN A 203 -7.34 4.88 22.10
CA GLN A 203 -7.25 3.47 21.72
C GLN A 203 -6.31 3.33 20.52
N PRO A 204 -5.82 2.12 20.21
CA PRO A 204 -5.04 1.89 19.00
C PRO A 204 -5.76 2.36 17.74
N VAL A 205 -5.02 3.02 16.85
CA VAL A 205 -5.51 3.46 15.54
C VAL A 205 -5.53 2.27 14.57
N LEU A 206 -6.69 1.99 13.99
CA LEU A 206 -6.94 0.89 13.06
C LEU A 206 -6.83 1.32 11.60
N ASP A 207 -7.21 2.55 11.28
CA ASP A 207 -7.20 3.07 9.91
C ASP A 207 -6.91 4.57 9.92
N ILE A 208 -6.20 5.03 8.90
CA ILE A 208 -5.79 6.41 8.70
C ILE A 208 -6.17 6.80 7.27
N CYS A 209 -7.04 7.80 7.13
CA CYS A 209 -7.58 8.20 5.85
C CYS A 209 -7.36 9.71 5.61
N PRO A 210 -6.42 10.10 4.73
CA PRO A 210 -6.34 11.46 4.24
C PRO A 210 -7.49 11.73 3.27
N MET A 211 -8.15 12.87 3.41
CA MET A 211 -9.28 13.24 2.55
C MET A 211 -9.35 14.74 2.31
N LYS A 212 -9.99 15.14 1.22
CA LYS A 212 -10.24 16.55 0.89
C LYS A 212 -11.74 16.78 0.75
N VAL A 213 -12.28 17.66 1.59
CA VAL A 213 -13.71 18.00 1.61
C VAL A 213 -13.84 19.51 1.48
N ASN A 214 -14.60 20.00 0.51
CA ASN A 214 -14.82 21.44 0.28
C ASN A 214 -13.49 22.24 0.26
N GLN A 215 -12.52 21.77 -0.52
CA GLN A 215 -11.17 22.32 -0.63
C GLN A 215 -10.32 22.28 0.66
N THR A 216 -10.87 21.79 1.77
CA THR A 216 -10.15 21.64 3.04
C THR A 216 -9.50 20.26 3.09
N ASN A 217 -8.21 20.21 3.39
CA ASN A 217 -7.50 18.96 3.62
C ASN A 217 -7.74 18.50 5.06
N LEU A 218 -8.13 17.24 5.20
CA LEU A 218 -8.48 16.61 6.46
C LEU A 218 -7.74 15.28 6.59
N LEU A 219 -7.49 14.87 7.83
CA LEU A 219 -6.96 13.56 8.15
C LEU A 219 -7.91 12.89 9.14
N ALA A 220 -8.42 11.71 8.83
CA ALA A 220 -9.24 10.93 9.74
C ALA A 220 -8.42 9.77 10.34
N THR A 221 -8.58 9.54 11.64
CA THR A 221 -8.06 8.34 12.32
C THR A 221 -9.21 7.56 12.94
N LEU A 222 -9.30 6.27 12.64
CA LEU A 222 -10.31 5.37 13.17
C LEU A 222 -9.72 4.52 14.30
N THR A 223 -10.44 4.44 15.42
CA THR A 223 -10.25 3.39 16.44
C THR A 223 -11.46 2.45 16.43
N GLU A 224 -11.48 1.44 17.30
CA GLU A 224 -12.65 0.56 17.44
C GLU A 224 -13.97 1.31 17.72
N LYS A 225 -13.88 2.47 18.37
CA LYS A 225 -15.06 3.18 18.91
C LYS A 225 -15.25 4.59 18.36
N LYS A 226 -14.21 5.21 17.79
CA LYS A 226 -14.25 6.63 17.44
C LYS A 226 -13.56 6.90 16.11
N VAL A 227 -14.08 7.88 15.38
CA VAL A 227 -13.36 8.54 14.30
C VAL A 227 -12.97 9.94 14.80
N LYS A 228 -11.67 10.25 14.80
CA LYS A 228 -11.18 11.62 15.02
C LYS A 228 -10.85 12.22 13.65
N ILE A 229 -11.29 13.46 13.42
CA ILE A 229 -11.01 14.21 12.18
C ILE A 229 -10.13 15.40 12.57
N TYR A 230 -8.98 15.50 11.91
CA TYR A 230 -8.04 16.59 12.03
C TYR A 230 -8.14 17.46 10.78
N ARG A 231 -8.08 18.77 10.97
CA ARG A 231 -8.05 19.75 9.89
C ARG A 231 -6.62 20.23 9.70
N TRP A 232 -6.24 20.40 8.43
CA TRP A 232 -4.98 21.02 8.07
C TRP A 232 -5.10 22.55 8.15
N GLU A 233 -4.21 23.19 8.90
CA GLU A 233 -4.15 24.64 9.16
C GLU A 233 -2.71 25.16 9.12
#